data_AF-A0A535E0E9-F1
#
_entry.id   AF-A0A535E0E9-F1
#
_cell.length_a   1.000
_cell.length_b   1.000
_cell.length_c   1.000
_cell.angle_alpha   90.00
_cell.angle_beta   90.00
_cell.angle_gamma   90.00
#
_symmetry.space_group_name_H-M   'P 1'
#
loop_
_entity.id
_entity.type
_entity.pdbx_description
1 polymer ?
#
loop_
_entity_poly.entity_id
_entity_poly.type
_entity_poly.pdbx_seq_one_letter_code
_entity_poly.pdbx_strand_id
1 'polypeptide(L)'
;MGIPLRQKLTVGWYILRQRLRGVEKFPVVLELEPLYQCNLACVGCGKIQHPDDILARRLSVDQCVAAVEECGAPVVSIAGGEPLVHREIHEIAAALVARRKYVYLCTNALLMSRKLDLFEPSPYFAWMVHVDGLRERHDQVVSRDGVFDRAVEAIREAKARGFTVFTNTTFFEPDGAPEIQTTLDYLNDELGVDMMQISPGYAYEKAPDQEHFLGVERTRAIFREAFGEGRRKRWRLNHSPLYLDFLEGKVEFACTAWGIPSYSVLGWQRPCYLMSDAPYARTYRELVDETDWSRYGRGRHP
;
A
#
# COMPACT_ATOMS: atom_id res chain seq x y z
N MET A 1 -14.49 -6.47 -12.17
CA MET A 1 -13.59 -7.64 -11.98
C MET A 1 -12.55 -7.24 -10.93
N GLY A 2 -12.45 -7.97 -9.82
CA GLY A 2 -11.47 -7.72 -8.74
C GLY A 2 -10.28 -8.68 -8.81
N ILE A 3 -9.56 -8.87 -7.70
CA ILE A 3 -8.30 -9.65 -7.59
C ILE A 3 -8.29 -10.90 -8.49
N PRO A 4 -7.24 -11.15 -9.29
CA PRO A 4 -7.15 -12.32 -10.18
C PRO A 4 -7.49 -13.63 -9.46
N LEU A 5 -8.23 -14.52 -10.12
CA LEU A 5 -8.72 -15.77 -9.51
C LEU A 5 -7.56 -16.61 -8.91
N ARG A 6 -6.42 -16.66 -9.60
CA ARG A 6 -5.21 -17.35 -9.13
C ARG A 6 -4.76 -16.84 -7.76
N GLN A 7 -4.73 -15.52 -7.58
CA GLN A 7 -4.32 -14.89 -6.33
C GLN A 7 -5.36 -15.13 -5.24
N LYS A 8 -6.66 -15.00 -5.54
CA LYS A 8 -7.74 -15.34 -4.60
C LYS A 8 -7.64 -16.76 -4.07
N LEU A 9 -7.38 -17.73 -4.95
CA LEU A 9 -7.21 -19.13 -4.58
C LEU A 9 -5.95 -19.34 -3.74
N THR A 10 -4.83 -18.71 -4.12
CA THR A 10 -3.56 -18.85 -3.37
C THR A 10 -3.69 -18.27 -1.96
N VAL A 11 -4.20 -17.04 -1.83
CA VAL A 11 -4.39 -16.35 -0.55
C VAL A 11 -5.46 -17.06 0.29
N GLY A 12 -6.59 -17.44 -0.32
CA GLY A 12 -7.66 -18.17 0.36
C GLY A 12 -7.19 -19.51 0.91
N TRP A 13 -6.42 -20.28 0.12
CA TRP A 13 -5.80 -21.53 0.56
C TRP A 13 -4.80 -21.31 1.69
N TYR A 14 -3.96 -20.29 1.59
CA TYR A 14 -3.01 -19.92 2.64
C TYR A 14 -3.73 -19.60 3.95
N ILE A 15 -4.75 -18.73 3.93
CA ILE A 15 -5.55 -18.38 5.11
C ILE A 15 -6.21 -19.63 5.72
N LEU A 16 -6.82 -20.47 4.89
CA LEU A 16 -7.45 -21.72 5.33
C LEU A 16 -6.43 -22.63 6.04
N ARG A 17 -5.24 -22.80 5.47
CA ARG A 17 -4.18 -23.62 6.06
C ARG A 17 -3.71 -23.10 7.41
N GLN A 18 -3.56 -21.77 7.56
CA GLN A 18 -3.17 -21.17 8.84
C GLN A 18 -4.25 -21.39 9.91
N ARG A 19 -5.53 -21.20 9.55
CA ARG A 19 -6.66 -21.47 10.45
C ARG A 19 -6.75 -22.94 10.86
N LEU A 20 -6.58 -23.87 9.92
CA LEU A 20 -6.57 -25.32 10.21
C LEU A 20 -5.41 -25.74 11.13
N ARG A 21 -4.31 -24.97 11.15
CA ARG A 21 -3.18 -25.18 12.06
C ARG A 21 -3.38 -24.51 13.43
N GLY A 22 -4.48 -23.81 13.66
CA GLY A 22 -4.73 -23.07 14.89
C GLY A 22 -3.83 -21.84 15.05
N VAL A 23 -3.23 -21.34 13.96
CA VAL A 23 -2.42 -20.12 14.02
C VAL A 23 -3.37 -18.91 14.04
N GLU A 24 -3.43 -18.21 15.17
CA GLU A 24 -4.32 -17.06 15.34
C GLU A 24 -3.79 -15.80 14.64
N LYS A 25 -2.46 -15.58 14.70
CA LYS A 25 -1.79 -14.40 14.15
C LYS A 25 -0.85 -14.83 13.03
N PHE A 26 -1.19 -14.45 11.81
CA PHE A 26 -0.37 -14.76 10.63
C PHE A 26 -0.42 -13.61 9.62
N PRO A 27 0.63 -13.45 8.81
CA PRO A 27 0.72 -12.35 7.86
C PRO A 27 0.06 -12.75 6.54
N VAL A 28 -0.65 -11.82 5.91
CA VAL A 28 -1.27 -12.00 4.59
C VAL A 28 -0.54 -11.15 3.55
N VAL A 29 -0.14 -9.95 3.93
CA VAL A 29 0.67 -9.03 3.12
C VAL A 29 1.90 -8.66 3.94
N LEU A 30 3.08 -8.66 3.37
CA LEU A 30 4.26 -8.03 3.97
C LEU A 30 4.44 -6.65 3.34
N GLU A 31 4.49 -5.61 4.16
CA GLU A 31 5.00 -4.31 3.74
C GLU A 31 6.52 -4.34 3.84
N LEU A 32 7.21 -4.25 2.71
CA LEU A 32 8.66 -4.26 2.64
C LEU A 32 9.13 -2.87 2.24
N GLU A 33 9.99 -2.26 3.05
CA GLU A 33 10.52 -0.90 2.84
C GLU A 33 12.05 -0.95 2.66
N PRO A 34 12.57 -1.25 1.45
CA PRO A 34 14.01 -1.38 1.19
C PRO A 34 14.81 -0.09 1.38
N LEU A 35 14.13 1.05 1.40
CA LEU A 35 14.70 2.36 1.63
C LEU A 35 13.65 3.35 2.13
N TYR A 36 14.13 4.46 2.70
CA TYR A 36 13.29 5.62 3.04
C TYR A 36 13.53 6.87 2.19
N GLN A 37 14.62 6.93 1.41
CA GLN A 37 14.82 8.06 0.49
C GLN A 37 13.71 8.11 -0.57
N CYS A 38 13.17 9.31 -0.78
CA CYS A 38 12.20 9.61 -1.82
C CYS A 38 12.68 10.81 -2.65
N ASN A 39 12.13 10.95 -3.85
CA ASN A 39 12.31 12.08 -4.75
C ASN A 39 11.12 13.08 -4.71
N LEU A 40 10.23 12.94 -3.75
CA LEU A 40 9.07 13.80 -3.46
C LEU A 40 8.95 14.03 -1.94
N ALA A 41 8.18 15.07 -1.57
CA ALA A 41 7.88 15.44 -0.19
C ALA A 41 6.37 15.64 -0.01
N CYS A 42 5.61 14.55 -0.16
CA CYS A 42 4.16 14.56 -0.14
C CYS A 42 3.62 14.97 1.24
N VAL A 43 2.51 15.72 1.25
CA VAL A 43 1.89 16.30 2.47
C VAL A 43 1.49 15.21 3.49
N GLY A 44 1.04 14.04 3.03
CA GLY A 44 0.65 12.92 3.88
C GLY A 44 1.76 11.94 4.27
N CYS A 45 3.02 12.18 3.88
CA CYS A 45 4.10 11.21 4.06
C CYS A 45 5.01 11.52 5.27
N GLY A 46 5.08 10.60 6.23
CA GLY A 46 6.05 10.67 7.33
C GLY A 46 7.38 9.93 7.08
N LYS A 47 7.48 9.13 6.01
CA LYS A 47 8.58 8.18 5.81
C LYS A 47 9.92 8.82 5.43
N ILE A 48 9.91 10.06 4.97
CA ILE A 48 11.15 10.81 4.67
C ILE A 48 11.67 11.62 5.87
N GLN A 49 10.96 11.60 7.00
CA GLN A 49 11.33 12.35 8.20
C GLN A 49 12.31 11.55 9.08
N HIS A 50 13.47 11.23 8.51
CA HIS A 50 14.55 10.55 9.20
C HIS A 50 15.88 11.28 8.96
N PRO A 51 16.86 11.13 9.86
CA PRO A 51 18.23 11.58 9.61
C PRO A 51 18.80 11.05 8.29
N ASP A 52 19.69 11.83 7.67
CA ASP A 52 20.30 11.51 6.37
C ASP A 52 20.99 10.14 6.35
N ASP A 53 21.61 9.73 7.46
CA ASP A 53 22.28 8.43 7.57
C ASP A 53 21.29 7.26 7.49
N ILE A 54 20.03 7.44 7.90
CA ILE A 54 18.95 6.46 7.77
C ILE A 54 18.36 6.52 6.36
N LEU A 55 18.12 7.72 5.83
CA LEU A 55 17.60 7.89 4.46
C LEU A 55 18.54 7.30 3.41
N ALA A 56 19.85 7.33 3.65
CA ALA A 56 20.86 6.75 2.77
C ALA A 56 20.91 5.21 2.81
N ARG A 57 20.32 4.55 3.82
CA ARG A 57 20.37 3.09 3.95
C ARG A 57 19.56 2.40 2.88
N ARG A 58 20.02 1.21 2.48
CA ARG A 58 19.41 0.34 1.49
C ARG A 58 19.47 -1.09 2.00
N LEU A 59 18.38 -1.82 1.89
CA LEU A 59 18.39 -3.27 2.08
C LEU A 59 18.95 -3.93 0.81
N SER A 60 19.84 -4.91 0.97
CA SER A 60 20.27 -5.75 -0.14
C SER A 60 19.15 -6.68 -0.60
N VAL A 61 19.31 -7.26 -1.80
CA VAL A 61 18.40 -8.30 -2.32
C VAL A 61 18.24 -9.45 -1.32
N ASP A 62 19.34 -9.92 -0.74
CA ASP A 62 19.35 -11.02 0.23
C ASP A 62 18.59 -10.67 1.52
N GLN A 63 18.74 -9.45 2.04
CA GLN A 63 18.02 -9.01 3.22
C GLN A 63 16.50 -8.97 2.98
N CYS A 64 16.09 -8.43 1.83
CA CYS A 64 14.69 -8.40 1.42
C CYS A 64 14.10 -9.81 1.26
N VAL A 65 14.82 -10.70 0.59
CA VAL A 65 14.41 -12.09 0.40
C VAL A 65 14.30 -12.82 1.74
N ALA A 66 15.30 -12.68 2.62
CA ALA A 66 15.32 -13.31 3.93
C ALA A 66 14.11 -12.89 4.77
N ALA A 67 13.78 -11.59 4.81
CA ALA A 67 12.62 -11.08 5.54
C ALA A 67 11.29 -11.64 4.98
N VAL A 68 11.16 -11.73 3.65
CA VAL A 68 9.97 -12.29 2.99
C VAL A 68 9.81 -13.78 3.28
N GLU A 69 10.92 -14.53 3.30
CA GLU A 69 10.92 -15.97 3.63
C GLU A 69 10.62 -16.21 5.11
N GLU A 70 11.18 -15.39 6.00
CA GLU A 70 10.96 -15.44 7.44
C GLU A 70 9.49 -15.20 7.80
N CYS A 71 8.87 -14.16 7.23
CA CYS A 71 7.46 -13.82 7.47
C CYS A 71 6.50 -14.79 6.77
N GLY A 72 6.85 -15.28 5.58
CA GLY A 72 6.06 -16.27 4.87
C GLY A 72 4.78 -15.75 4.20
N ALA A 73 4.52 -14.43 4.24
CA ALA A 73 3.36 -13.82 3.60
C ALA A 73 3.26 -14.17 2.10
N PRO A 74 2.05 -14.46 1.57
CA PRO A 74 1.87 -14.75 0.15
C PRO A 74 1.95 -13.51 -0.76
N VAL A 75 1.66 -12.33 -0.22
CA VAL A 75 1.71 -11.04 -0.93
C VAL A 75 2.80 -10.17 -0.32
N VAL A 76 3.56 -9.45 -1.15
CA VAL A 76 4.57 -8.49 -0.72
C VAL A 76 4.29 -7.17 -1.42
N SER A 77 4.03 -6.14 -0.62
CA SER A 77 3.95 -4.76 -1.06
C SER A 77 5.33 -4.14 -0.84
N ILE A 78 6.03 -3.80 -1.92
CA ILE A 78 7.32 -3.13 -1.84
C ILE A 78 7.07 -1.62 -1.88
N ALA A 79 7.30 -0.98 -0.75
CA ALA A 79 7.04 0.43 -0.49
C ALA A 79 8.24 1.10 0.21
N GLY A 80 7.99 2.14 1.00
CA GLY A 80 8.98 2.92 1.74
C GLY A 80 9.04 4.38 1.28
N GLY A 81 10.23 4.85 0.95
CA GLY A 81 10.42 6.10 0.20
C GLY A 81 9.90 5.98 -1.24
N GLU A 82 10.77 6.18 -2.22
CA GLU A 82 10.46 5.79 -3.61
C GLU A 82 11.26 4.54 -3.97
N PRO A 83 10.63 3.35 -4.07
CA PRO A 83 11.32 2.10 -4.40
C PRO A 83 12.19 2.17 -5.66
N LEU A 84 11.76 2.94 -6.67
CA LEU A 84 12.53 3.11 -7.90
C LEU A 84 13.80 3.96 -7.72
N VAL A 85 14.06 4.56 -6.56
CA VAL A 85 15.37 5.14 -6.23
C VAL A 85 16.40 4.05 -5.87
N HIS A 86 15.96 2.89 -5.39
CA HIS A 86 16.85 1.74 -5.17
C HIS A 86 17.45 1.28 -6.51
N ARG A 87 18.75 0.97 -6.53
CA ARG A 87 19.41 0.47 -7.75
C ARG A 87 18.94 -0.95 -8.09
N GLU A 88 18.93 -1.83 -7.09
CA GLU A 88 18.60 -3.26 -7.24
C GLU A 88 17.10 -3.59 -7.04
N ILE A 89 16.18 -2.61 -7.09
CA ILE A 89 14.75 -2.91 -6.85
C ILE A 89 14.16 -3.94 -7.83
N HIS A 90 14.64 -3.91 -9.07
CA HIS A 90 14.26 -4.85 -10.12
C HIS A 90 14.71 -6.28 -9.78
N GLU A 91 15.90 -6.45 -9.19
CA GLU A 91 16.41 -7.73 -8.71
C GLU A 91 15.62 -8.22 -7.50
N ILE A 92 15.28 -7.33 -6.56
CA ILE A 92 14.39 -7.65 -5.43
C ILE A 92 13.06 -8.17 -5.97
N ALA A 93 12.40 -7.41 -6.85
CA ALA A 93 11.12 -7.80 -7.42
C ALA A 93 11.20 -9.14 -8.16
N ALA A 94 12.22 -9.34 -9.00
CA ALA A 94 12.45 -10.58 -9.74
C ALA A 94 12.67 -11.78 -8.79
N ALA A 95 13.47 -11.61 -7.74
CA ALA A 95 13.73 -12.65 -6.74
C ALA A 95 12.46 -13.10 -6.00
N LEU A 96 11.56 -12.16 -5.70
CA LEU A 96 10.29 -12.45 -5.04
C LEU A 96 9.26 -13.08 -6.00
N VAL A 97 9.21 -12.61 -7.25
CA VAL A 97 8.38 -13.21 -8.31
C VAL A 97 8.81 -14.65 -8.60
N ALA A 98 10.12 -14.93 -8.66
CA ALA A 98 10.66 -16.28 -8.84
C ALA A 98 10.22 -17.24 -7.71
N ARG A 99 10.03 -16.70 -6.50
CA ARG A 99 9.50 -17.41 -5.32
C ARG A 99 7.96 -17.48 -5.29
N ARG A 100 7.30 -17.05 -6.37
CA ARG A 100 5.83 -17.02 -6.52
C ARG A 100 5.11 -16.20 -5.45
N LYS A 101 5.77 -15.15 -4.95
CA LYS A 101 5.12 -14.12 -4.13
C LYS A 101 4.37 -13.17 -5.07
N TYR A 102 3.19 -12.73 -4.67
CA TYR A 102 2.50 -11.65 -5.39
C TYR A 102 3.11 -10.32 -4.99
N VAL A 103 3.89 -9.72 -5.88
CA VAL A 103 4.62 -8.49 -5.66
C VAL A 103 3.81 -7.31 -6.19
N TYR A 104 3.53 -6.36 -5.30
CA TYR A 104 3.02 -5.04 -5.66
C TYR A 104 4.15 -4.04 -5.47
N LEU A 105 4.64 -3.45 -6.55
CA LEU A 105 5.70 -2.45 -6.46
C LEU A 105 5.08 -1.06 -6.45
N CYS A 106 5.07 -0.44 -5.27
CA CYS A 106 4.53 0.89 -5.05
C CYS A 106 5.47 1.96 -5.64
N THR A 107 4.92 2.97 -6.31
CA THR A 107 5.74 4.06 -6.87
C THR A 107 4.91 5.33 -7.11
N ASN A 108 5.57 6.50 -7.04
CA ASN A 108 5.05 7.78 -7.52
C ASN A 108 5.20 7.98 -9.04
N ALA A 109 5.69 6.95 -9.74
CA ALA A 109 5.85 6.87 -11.19
C ALA A 109 6.86 7.82 -11.86
N LEU A 110 7.48 8.77 -11.14
CA LEU A 110 8.44 9.71 -11.75
C LEU A 110 9.65 9.03 -12.39
N LEU A 111 10.05 7.87 -11.88
CA LEU A 111 11.16 7.08 -12.40
C LEU A 111 10.70 5.85 -13.20
N MET A 112 9.40 5.59 -13.26
CA MET A 112 8.84 4.33 -13.76
C MET A 112 9.16 4.11 -15.23
N SER A 113 8.77 5.03 -16.13
CA SER A 113 9.06 4.92 -17.57
C SER A 113 10.54 4.63 -17.88
N ARG A 114 11.47 5.29 -17.16
CA ARG A 114 12.92 5.11 -17.37
C ARG A 114 13.45 3.75 -16.90
N LYS A 115 12.69 3.06 -16.04
CA LYS A 115 13.07 1.78 -15.46
C LYS A 115 12.24 0.60 -15.95
N LEU A 116 11.20 0.82 -16.76
CA LEU A 116 10.32 -0.25 -17.24
C LEU A 116 11.09 -1.39 -17.92
N ASP A 117 12.17 -1.10 -18.65
CA ASP A 117 13.01 -2.11 -19.32
C ASP A 117 13.74 -3.06 -18.35
N LEU A 118 13.83 -2.71 -17.07
CA LEU A 118 14.44 -3.56 -16.05
C LEU A 118 13.46 -4.61 -15.48
N PHE A 119 12.18 -4.53 -15.85
CA PHE A 119 11.13 -5.40 -15.33
C PHE A 119 10.48 -6.19 -16.46
N GLU A 120 9.86 -7.32 -16.11
CA GLU A 120 9.09 -8.15 -17.04
C GLU A 120 7.66 -8.34 -16.53
N PRO A 121 6.64 -8.29 -17.41
CA PRO A 121 5.28 -8.64 -17.04
C PRO A 121 5.19 -10.05 -16.46
N SER A 122 4.51 -10.19 -15.33
CA SER A 122 4.33 -11.48 -14.67
C SER A 122 2.96 -11.56 -14.00
N PRO A 123 2.31 -12.74 -13.96
CA PRO A 123 1.07 -12.93 -13.20
C PRO A 123 1.26 -12.80 -11.68
N TYR A 124 2.50 -12.65 -11.23
CA TYR A 124 2.88 -12.44 -9.83
C TYR A 124 3.39 -11.01 -9.56
N PHE A 125 3.33 -10.11 -10.55
CA PHE A 125 3.82 -8.74 -10.41
C PHE A 125 2.77 -7.74 -10.89
N ALA A 126 2.56 -6.69 -10.11
CA ALA A 126 1.79 -5.53 -10.52
C ALA A 126 2.49 -4.25 -10.07
N TRP A 127 2.45 -3.23 -10.94
CA TRP A 127 2.75 -1.87 -10.55
C TRP A 127 1.62 -1.35 -9.65
N MET A 128 1.95 -0.65 -8.58
CA MET A 128 0.98 0.05 -7.74
C MET A 128 1.31 1.54 -7.75
N VAL A 129 0.71 2.28 -8.69
CA VAL A 129 1.01 3.69 -8.90
C VAL A 129 0.16 4.55 -7.99
N HIS A 130 0.79 5.46 -7.25
CA HIS A 130 0.06 6.42 -6.42
C HIS A 130 -0.59 7.49 -7.29
N VAL A 131 -1.92 7.62 -7.18
CA VAL A 131 -2.73 8.65 -7.85
C VAL A 131 -3.81 9.12 -6.88
N ASP A 132 -3.46 10.10 -6.05
CA ASP A 132 -4.28 10.63 -4.95
C ASP A 132 -5.31 11.70 -5.36
N GLY A 133 -5.80 11.66 -6.60
CA GLY A 133 -6.78 12.60 -7.15
C GLY A 133 -6.57 12.85 -8.65
N LEU A 134 -7.39 13.74 -9.22
CA LEU A 134 -7.13 14.28 -10.56
C LEU A 134 -6.00 15.32 -10.51
N ARG A 135 -5.48 15.68 -11.70
CA ARG A 135 -4.33 16.56 -11.93
C ARG A 135 -3.96 17.52 -10.80
N GLU A 136 -4.76 18.57 -10.59
CA GLU A 136 -4.44 19.62 -9.61
C GLU A 136 -4.37 19.07 -8.18
N ARG A 137 -5.31 18.20 -7.82
CA ARG A 137 -5.37 17.61 -6.48
C ARG A 137 -4.18 16.67 -6.23
N HIS A 138 -3.84 15.83 -7.19
CA HIS A 138 -2.71 14.92 -7.08
C HIS A 138 -1.39 15.70 -6.92
N ASP A 139 -1.17 16.70 -7.78
CA ASP A 139 0.03 17.53 -7.76
C ASP A 139 0.18 18.31 -6.43
N GLN A 140 -0.94 18.79 -5.87
CA GLN A 140 -0.98 19.37 -4.52
C GLN A 140 -0.57 18.37 -3.43
N VAL A 141 -1.15 17.15 -3.44
CA VAL A 141 -0.85 16.12 -2.44
C VAL A 141 0.62 15.72 -2.43
N VAL A 142 1.24 15.67 -3.61
CA VAL A 142 2.65 15.31 -3.77
C VAL A 142 3.61 16.51 -3.73
N SER A 143 3.09 17.71 -3.49
CA SER A 143 3.83 18.97 -3.40
C SER A 143 4.67 19.29 -4.64
N ARG A 144 4.18 18.91 -5.84
CA ARG A 144 4.92 19.09 -7.09
C ARG A 144 4.00 19.05 -8.30
N ASP A 145 4.11 20.06 -9.15
CA ASP A 145 3.36 20.16 -10.41
C ASP A 145 3.82 19.14 -11.46
N GLY A 146 2.87 18.67 -12.26
CA GLY A 146 3.08 17.79 -13.41
C GLY A 146 3.35 16.34 -13.05
N VAL A 147 3.18 15.93 -11.79
CA VAL A 147 3.38 14.53 -11.39
C VAL A 147 2.23 13.66 -11.89
N PHE A 148 1.00 14.17 -11.89
CA PHE A 148 -0.17 13.46 -12.39
C PHE A 148 0.00 13.02 -13.86
N ASP A 149 0.45 13.93 -14.72
CA ASP A 149 0.67 13.61 -16.14
C ASP A 149 1.70 12.51 -16.32
N ARG A 150 2.80 12.60 -15.57
CA ARG A 150 3.87 11.61 -15.64
C ARG A 150 3.42 10.25 -15.12
N ALA A 151 2.58 10.23 -14.08
CA ALA A 151 1.97 9.00 -13.61
C ALA A 151 1.05 8.39 -14.67
N VAL A 152 0.18 9.19 -15.29
CA VAL A 152 -0.72 8.75 -16.37
C VAL A 152 0.07 8.22 -17.57
N GLU A 153 1.13 8.91 -18.00
CA GLU A 153 2.00 8.48 -19.09
C GLU A 153 2.67 7.13 -18.77
N ALA A 154 3.28 7.01 -17.58
CA ALA A 154 3.93 5.78 -17.15
C ALA A 154 2.95 4.60 -17.02
N ILE A 155 1.73 4.85 -16.53
CA ILE A 155 0.65 3.84 -16.47
C ILE A 155 0.32 3.35 -17.88
N ARG A 156 0.09 4.27 -18.83
CA ARG A 156 -0.22 3.90 -20.22
C ARG A 156 0.90 3.10 -20.86
N GLU A 157 2.14 3.52 -20.66
CA GLU A 157 3.32 2.83 -21.19
C GLU A 157 3.47 1.41 -20.59
N ALA A 158 3.34 1.26 -19.27
CA ALA A 158 3.42 -0.05 -18.63
C ALA A 158 2.30 -0.99 -19.11
N LYS A 159 1.07 -0.48 -19.24
CA LYS A 159 -0.04 -1.27 -19.80
C LYS A 159 0.22 -1.67 -21.25
N ALA A 160 0.76 -0.78 -22.08
CA ALA A 160 1.12 -1.09 -23.48
C ALA A 160 2.19 -2.19 -23.59
N ARG A 161 3.08 -2.28 -22.59
CA ARG A 161 4.09 -3.35 -22.46
C ARG A 161 3.53 -4.63 -21.81
N GLY A 162 2.23 -4.69 -21.51
CA GLY A 162 1.57 -5.88 -20.97
C GLY A 162 1.66 -6.04 -19.45
N PHE A 163 2.14 -5.03 -18.71
CA PHE A 163 2.13 -5.09 -17.25
C PHE A 163 0.72 -4.95 -16.70
N THR A 164 0.47 -5.64 -15.58
CA THR A 164 -0.66 -5.34 -14.71
C THR A 164 -0.37 -4.05 -13.95
N VAL A 165 -1.29 -3.09 -13.99
CA VAL A 165 -1.15 -1.80 -13.30
C VAL A 165 -2.34 -1.55 -12.39
N PHE A 166 -2.05 -1.44 -11.09
CA PHE A 166 -2.98 -0.98 -10.08
C PHE A 166 -2.69 0.47 -9.72
N THR A 167 -3.68 1.12 -9.12
CA THR A 167 -3.47 2.40 -8.44
C THR A 167 -3.67 2.25 -6.94
N ASN A 168 -3.00 3.11 -6.18
CA ASN A 168 -3.30 3.37 -4.78
C ASN A 168 -3.68 4.85 -4.65
N THR A 169 -4.84 5.11 -4.06
CA THR A 169 -5.42 6.45 -3.96
C THR A 169 -5.81 6.72 -2.52
N THR A 170 -5.18 7.72 -1.92
CA THR A 170 -5.54 8.23 -0.61
C THR A 170 -6.38 9.49 -0.78
N PHE A 171 -7.57 9.49 -0.19
CA PHE A 171 -8.45 10.68 -0.16
C PHE A 171 -8.26 11.43 1.15
N PHE A 172 -7.93 12.72 1.07
CA PHE A 172 -7.67 13.60 2.22
C PHE A 172 -8.75 14.68 2.30
N GLU A 173 -8.86 15.45 3.38
CA GLU A 173 -9.70 16.66 3.28
C GLU A 173 -9.06 17.65 2.28
N PRO A 174 -9.86 18.43 1.54
CA PRO A 174 -11.33 18.53 1.57
C PRO A 174 -12.09 17.59 0.61
N ASP A 175 -11.48 16.49 0.13
CA ASP A 175 -12.09 15.60 -0.86
C ASP A 175 -13.46 15.06 -0.40
N GLY A 176 -14.49 15.27 -1.21
CA GLY A 176 -15.84 14.80 -0.98
C GLY A 176 -16.20 13.59 -1.85
N ALA A 177 -17.48 13.20 -1.80
CA ALA A 177 -17.98 12.13 -2.65
C ALA A 177 -17.81 12.40 -4.15
N PRO A 178 -18.03 13.63 -4.68
CA PRO A 178 -17.80 13.92 -6.09
C PRO A 178 -16.34 13.72 -6.53
N GLU A 179 -15.37 14.13 -5.72
CA GLU A 179 -13.94 13.97 -6.01
C GLU A 179 -13.54 12.49 -6.04
N ILE A 180 -14.05 11.70 -5.08
CA ILE A 180 -13.88 10.24 -5.07
C ILE A 180 -14.47 9.62 -6.33
N GLN A 181 -15.73 9.93 -6.64
CA GLN A 181 -16.43 9.37 -7.80
C GLN A 181 -15.71 9.70 -9.10
N THR A 182 -15.36 10.97 -9.30
CA THR A 182 -14.70 11.43 -10.54
C THR A 182 -13.31 10.81 -10.69
N THR A 183 -12.54 10.73 -9.60
CA THR A 183 -11.21 10.08 -9.62
C THR A 183 -11.34 8.59 -9.96
N LEU A 184 -12.27 7.88 -9.33
CA LEU A 184 -12.48 6.46 -9.59
C LEU A 184 -13.04 6.19 -10.98
N ASP A 185 -13.93 7.03 -11.49
CA ASP A 185 -14.45 6.94 -12.86
C ASP A 185 -13.31 7.15 -13.87
N TYR A 186 -12.47 8.18 -13.68
CA TYR A 186 -11.31 8.42 -14.53
C TYR A 186 -10.34 7.22 -14.54
N LEU A 187 -9.94 6.74 -13.37
CA LEU A 187 -8.99 5.62 -13.26
C LEU A 187 -9.58 4.32 -13.85
N ASN A 188 -10.86 4.06 -13.61
CA ASN A 188 -11.54 2.83 -14.04
C ASN A 188 -11.93 2.84 -15.52
N ASP A 189 -12.47 3.94 -16.03
CA ASP A 189 -13.12 3.98 -17.33
C ASP A 189 -12.20 4.62 -18.39
N GLU A 190 -11.51 5.70 -18.05
CA GLU A 190 -10.65 6.41 -19.01
C GLU A 190 -9.22 5.86 -19.06
N LEU A 191 -8.57 5.74 -17.89
CA LEU A 191 -7.20 5.22 -17.81
C LEU A 191 -7.16 3.69 -17.88
N GLY A 192 -8.26 3.03 -17.53
CA GLY A 192 -8.42 1.59 -17.68
C GLY A 192 -7.50 0.78 -16.78
N VAL A 193 -7.16 1.24 -15.57
CA VAL A 193 -6.27 0.50 -14.66
C VAL A 193 -6.86 -0.83 -14.22
N ASP A 194 -6.04 -1.84 -13.94
CA ASP A 194 -6.52 -3.21 -13.74
C ASP A 194 -7.30 -3.33 -12.43
N MET A 195 -6.84 -2.66 -11.37
CA MET A 195 -7.55 -2.51 -10.10
C MET A 195 -7.14 -1.22 -9.36
N MET A 196 -7.98 -0.79 -8.41
CA MET A 196 -7.76 0.41 -7.61
C MET A 196 -7.83 0.09 -6.13
N GLN A 197 -6.78 0.42 -5.39
CA GLN A 197 -6.77 0.45 -3.94
C GLN A 197 -7.08 1.88 -3.49
N ILE A 198 -7.96 1.98 -2.50
CA ILE A 198 -8.39 3.25 -1.91
C ILE A 198 -8.25 3.22 -0.40
N SER A 199 -7.89 4.34 0.19
CA SER A 199 -7.87 4.54 1.63
C SER A 199 -8.26 5.98 1.97
N PRO A 200 -8.90 6.22 3.13
CA PRO A 200 -8.93 7.55 3.70
C PRO A 200 -7.55 7.93 4.23
N GLY A 201 -7.21 9.21 4.19
CA GLY A 201 -6.08 9.76 4.96
C GLY A 201 -6.35 9.58 6.45
N TYR A 202 -5.49 8.84 7.14
CA TYR A 202 -5.51 8.70 8.60
C TYR A 202 -4.48 9.65 9.22
N ALA A 203 -4.79 10.19 10.41
CA ALA A 203 -3.82 10.95 11.19
C ALA A 203 -2.65 10.06 11.60
N TYR A 204 -1.43 10.51 11.32
CA TYR A 204 -0.19 9.95 11.88
C TYR A 204 0.49 11.04 12.68
N GLU A 205 1.03 10.76 13.87
CA GLU A 205 1.70 11.77 14.71
C GLU A 205 2.85 12.51 14.00
N LYS A 206 3.41 11.89 12.95
CA LYS A 206 4.52 12.43 12.16
C LYS A 206 4.09 13.08 10.83
N ALA A 207 2.80 13.06 10.46
CA ALA A 207 2.38 13.73 9.24
C ALA A 207 2.54 15.26 9.42
N PRO A 208 3.16 15.98 8.46
CA PRO A 208 3.44 17.41 8.61
C PRO A 208 2.18 18.28 8.62
N ASP A 209 1.07 17.79 8.05
CA ASP A 209 -0.22 18.47 8.06
C ASP A 209 -1.23 17.70 8.92
N GLN A 210 -1.47 18.17 10.15
CA GLN A 210 -2.44 17.59 11.09
C GLN A 210 -3.84 18.20 10.96
N GLU A 211 -4.01 19.29 10.20
CA GLU A 211 -5.22 20.12 10.25
C GLU A 211 -6.31 19.66 9.25
N HIS A 212 -5.94 18.92 8.20
CA HIS A 212 -6.83 18.54 7.10
C HIS A 212 -7.31 17.06 7.12
N PHE A 213 -7.64 16.51 8.30
CA PHE A 213 -8.01 15.08 8.42
C PHE A 213 -9.48 14.80 8.71
N LEU A 214 -10.01 13.79 8.01
CA LEU A 214 -11.37 13.30 8.15
C LEU A 214 -11.59 12.63 9.51
N GLY A 215 -12.49 13.18 10.32
CA GLY A 215 -13.06 12.47 11.47
C GLY A 215 -13.75 11.17 11.02
N VAL A 216 -13.67 10.10 11.82
CA VAL A 216 -14.17 8.75 11.44
C VAL A 216 -15.62 8.76 10.93
N GLU A 217 -16.50 9.56 11.54
CA GLU A 217 -17.90 9.69 11.12
C GLU A 217 -18.02 10.39 9.76
N ARG A 218 -17.22 11.43 9.54
CA ARG A 218 -17.15 12.17 8.27
C ARG A 218 -16.62 11.28 7.16
N THR A 219 -15.51 10.55 7.39
CA THR A 219 -14.98 9.56 6.45
C THR A 219 -16.07 8.58 6.01
N ARG A 220 -16.80 8.02 6.98
CA ARG A 220 -17.87 7.06 6.71
C ARG A 220 -19.02 7.67 5.93
N ALA A 221 -19.41 8.91 6.24
CA ALA A 221 -20.44 9.62 5.51
C ALA A 221 -20.05 9.83 4.04
N ILE A 222 -18.82 10.31 3.80
CA ILE A 222 -18.29 10.54 2.44
C ILE A 222 -18.24 9.24 1.64
N PHE A 223 -17.71 8.14 2.21
CA PHE A 223 -17.65 6.87 1.48
C PHE A 223 -19.03 6.24 1.26
N ARG A 224 -20.00 6.41 2.17
CA ARG A 224 -21.39 5.98 1.93
C ARG A 224 -22.02 6.73 0.76
N GLU A 225 -21.81 8.04 0.71
CA GLU A 225 -22.31 8.88 -0.39
C GLU A 225 -21.62 8.51 -1.70
N ALA A 226 -20.28 8.41 -1.70
CA ALA A 226 -19.49 8.04 -2.87
C ALA A 226 -19.93 6.68 -3.45
N PHE A 227 -20.16 5.69 -2.58
CA PHE A 227 -20.53 4.32 -2.96
C PHE A 227 -22.03 4.12 -3.19
N GLY A 228 -22.84 5.15 -2.92
CA GLY A 228 -24.29 5.15 -3.06
C GLY A 228 -24.76 4.73 -4.45
N GLU A 229 -26.06 4.44 -4.56
CA GLU A 229 -26.71 4.09 -5.85
C GLU A 229 -26.09 2.87 -6.57
N GLY A 230 -25.35 2.03 -5.83
CA GLY A 230 -24.68 0.86 -6.39
C GLY A 230 -23.38 1.16 -7.16
N ARG A 231 -22.89 2.40 -7.12
CA ARG A 231 -21.64 2.84 -7.82
C ARG A 231 -20.45 1.98 -7.46
N ARG A 232 -20.33 1.55 -6.20
CA ARG A 232 -19.28 0.63 -5.71
C ARG A 232 -19.10 -0.61 -6.58
N LYS A 233 -20.16 -1.15 -7.19
CA LYS A 233 -20.07 -2.36 -8.03
C LYS A 233 -19.47 -2.11 -9.41
N ARG A 234 -19.41 -0.85 -9.85
CA ARG A 234 -18.87 -0.45 -11.16
C ARG A 234 -17.34 -0.42 -11.18
N TRP A 235 -16.73 -0.06 -10.05
CA TRP A 235 -15.28 0.11 -9.94
C TRP A 235 -14.54 -1.20 -9.67
N ARG A 236 -13.36 -1.35 -10.29
CA ARG A 236 -12.44 -2.47 -10.08
C ARG A 236 -11.63 -2.29 -8.79
N LEU A 237 -12.30 -2.32 -7.64
CA LEU A 237 -11.63 -2.12 -6.35
C LEU A 237 -10.82 -3.36 -5.90
N ASN A 238 -9.57 -3.14 -5.52
CA ASN A 238 -8.64 -4.13 -4.97
C ASN A 238 -8.85 -4.31 -3.46
N HIS A 239 -10.09 -4.53 -3.04
CA HIS A 239 -10.46 -4.62 -1.62
C HIS A 239 -11.39 -5.78 -1.33
N SER A 240 -11.31 -6.30 -0.10
CA SER A 240 -12.32 -7.24 0.36
C SER A 240 -13.67 -6.52 0.52
N PRO A 241 -14.81 -7.20 0.29
CA PRO A 241 -16.12 -6.61 0.55
C PRO A 241 -16.27 -6.10 1.99
N LEU A 242 -15.66 -6.81 2.95
CA LEU A 242 -15.61 -6.46 4.36
C LEU A 242 -14.91 -5.13 4.60
N TYR A 243 -13.75 -4.89 3.99
CA TYR A 243 -13.04 -3.61 4.14
C TYR A 243 -13.87 -2.43 3.62
N LEU A 244 -14.52 -2.60 2.48
CA LEU A 244 -15.38 -1.56 1.92
C LEU A 244 -16.63 -1.32 2.79
N ASP A 245 -17.21 -2.37 3.38
CA ASP A 245 -18.29 -2.21 4.37
C ASP A 245 -17.82 -1.47 5.63
N PHE A 246 -16.57 -1.68 6.05
CA PHE A 246 -15.94 -0.95 7.14
C PHE A 246 -15.75 0.54 6.81
N LEU A 247 -15.31 0.86 5.58
CA LEU A 247 -15.20 2.25 5.10
C LEU A 247 -16.55 2.98 5.10
N GLU A 248 -17.63 2.29 4.73
CA GLU A 248 -19.00 2.83 4.80
C GLU A 248 -19.57 2.90 6.23
N GLY A 249 -18.86 2.31 7.21
CA GLY A 249 -19.30 2.22 8.60
C GLY A 249 -20.44 1.22 8.83
N LYS A 250 -20.64 0.25 7.93
CA LYS A 250 -21.63 -0.83 8.07
C LYS A 250 -21.17 -1.91 9.05
N VAL A 251 -19.86 -2.09 9.16
CA VAL A 251 -19.22 -3.05 10.06
C VAL A 251 -18.07 -2.40 10.81
N GLU A 252 -17.77 -2.96 11.97
CA GLU A 252 -16.65 -2.61 12.83
C GLU A 252 -15.65 -3.76 12.83
N PHE A 253 -14.35 -3.46 12.74
CA PHE A 253 -13.29 -4.44 12.90
C PHE A 253 -12.32 -4.06 14.00
N ALA A 254 -11.87 -5.08 14.73
CA ALA A 254 -10.69 -4.96 15.56
C ALA A 254 -9.44 -4.85 14.68
N CYS A 255 -8.42 -4.16 15.18
CA CYS A 255 -7.13 -4.07 14.49
C CYS A 255 -6.49 -5.46 14.42
N THR A 256 -5.99 -5.80 13.24
CA THR A 256 -5.26 -7.05 12.97
C THR A 256 -3.90 -6.71 12.35
N ALA A 257 -3.18 -5.78 12.96
CA ALA A 257 -1.92 -5.24 12.44
C ALA A 257 -0.87 -6.32 12.10
N TRP A 258 -0.86 -7.45 12.81
CA TRP A 258 -0.02 -8.62 12.50
C TRP A 258 -0.31 -9.24 11.12
N GLY A 259 -1.45 -8.95 10.50
CA GLY A 259 -1.81 -9.38 9.16
C GLY A 259 -1.06 -8.64 8.05
N ILE A 260 -0.52 -7.45 8.38
CA ILE A 260 0.31 -6.63 7.48
C ILE A 260 1.55 -6.14 8.25
N PRO A 261 2.49 -7.04 8.62
CA PRO A 261 3.75 -6.64 9.25
C PRO A 261 4.57 -5.75 8.29
N SER A 262 5.43 -4.91 8.85
CA SER A 262 6.37 -4.08 8.10
C SER A 262 7.81 -4.45 8.43
N TYR A 263 8.64 -4.56 7.40
CA TYR A 263 10.09 -4.73 7.52
C TYR A 263 10.82 -3.64 6.73
N SER A 264 11.75 -2.96 7.38
CA SER A 264 12.47 -1.82 6.79
C SER A 264 13.98 -1.87 7.05
N VAL A 265 14.69 -0.83 6.61
CA VAL A 265 16.10 -0.57 6.94
C VAL A 265 16.40 -0.48 8.45
N LEU A 266 15.37 -0.44 9.30
CA LEU A 266 15.47 -0.44 10.76
C LEU A 266 15.07 -1.78 11.40
N GLY A 267 14.57 -2.75 10.63
CA GLY A 267 14.13 -4.07 11.10
C GLY A 267 12.61 -4.26 11.03
N TRP A 268 12.07 -5.16 11.88
CA TRP A 268 10.62 -5.41 11.96
C TRP A 268 9.92 -4.33 12.79
N GLN A 269 9.07 -3.52 12.16
CA GLN A 269 8.45 -2.38 12.83
C GLN A 269 7.36 -2.81 13.83
N ARG A 270 7.39 -2.23 15.04
CA ARG A 270 6.37 -2.43 16.09
C ARG A 270 5.52 -1.18 16.33
N PRO A 271 4.22 -1.34 16.61
CA PRO A 271 3.41 -2.56 16.40
C PRO A 271 3.00 -2.78 14.93
N CYS A 272 3.06 -1.74 14.09
CA CYS A 272 2.62 -1.79 12.69
C CYS A 272 3.33 -0.71 11.87
N TYR A 273 3.10 -0.68 10.55
CA TYR A 273 3.77 0.27 9.65
C TYR A 273 3.46 1.77 9.93
N LEU A 274 2.37 2.06 10.64
CA LEU A 274 1.89 3.42 10.96
C LEU A 274 2.42 3.97 12.28
N MET A 275 2.65 3.09 13.24
CA MET A 275 3.08 3.42 14.60
C MET A 275 4.54 3.00 14.78
N SER A 276 5.32 3.75 15.55
CA SER A 276 6.74 3.43 15.79
C SER A 276 7.08 3.62 17.26
N ASP A 277 6.14 3.21 18.12
CA ASP A 277 6.12 3.55 19.55
C ASP A 277 6.99 2.60 20.37
N ALA A 278 7.51 1.55 19.72
CA ALA A 278 8.36 0.54 20.33
C ALA A 278 9.61 0.26 19.46
N PRO A 279 10.71 -0.21 20.07
CA PRO A 279 11.89 -0.64 19.33
C PRO A 279 11.55 -1.73 18.30
N TYR A 280 12.19 -1.63 17.14
CA TYR A 280 12.08 -2.62 16.07
C TYR A 280 12.44 -4.02 16.58
N ALA A 281 11.65 -5.01 16.20
CA ALA A 281 11.92 -6.42 16.46
C ALA A 281 13.06 -6.92 15.56
N ARG A 282 13.83 -7.88 16.05
CA ARG A 282 14.94 -8.49 15.29
C ARG A 282 14.46 -9.59 14.35
N THR A 283 13.37 -10.27 14.71
CA THR A 283 12.77 -11.36 13.95
C THR A 283 11.26 -11.17 13.82
N TYR A 284 10.67 -11.76 12.79
CA TYR A 284 9.22 -11.78 12.58
C TYR A 284 8.50 -12.45 13.77
N ARG A 285 9.11 -13.51 14.33
CA ARG A 285 8.57 -14.18 15.51
C ARG A 285 8.53 -13.23 16.72
N GLU A 286 9.63 -12.52 16.97
CA GLU A 286 9.70 -11.53 18.05
C GLU A 286 8.65 -10.41 17.87
N LEU A 287 8.38 -9.99 16.62
CA LEU A 287 7.30 -9.06 16.32
C LEU A 287 5.93 -9.62 16.70
N VAL A 288 5.61 -10.86 16.32
CA VAL A 288 4.27 -11.45 16.56
C VAL A 288 4.05 -11.83 18.02
N ASP A 289 5.06 -12.44 18.66
CA ASP A 289 4.91 -13.08 19.96
C ASP A 289 5.09 -12.10 21.12
N GLU A 290 6.00 -11.12 20.99
CA GLU A 290 6.33 -10.20 22.09
C GLU A 290 5.60 -8.85 22.01
N THR A 291 4.89 -8.57 20.92
CA THR A 291 4.05 -7.36 20.83
C THR A 291 2.75 -7.57 21.60
N ASP A 292 2.47 -6.70 22.57
CA ASP A 292 1.18 -6.69 23.27
C ASP A 292 0.08 -6.09 22.38
N TRP A 293 -0.46 -6.92 21.49
CA TRP A 293 -1.54 -6.56 20.56
C TRP A 293 -2.81 -6.08 21.25
N SER A 294 -3.01 -6.38 22.55
CA SER A 294 -4.21 -5.97 23.28
C SER A 294 -4.26 -4.46 23.56
N ARG A 295 -3.11 -3.78 23.54
CA ARG A 295 -2.95 -2.33 23.72
C ARG A 295 -3.30 -1.53 22.47
N TYR A 296 -3.37 -2.18 21.31
CA TYR A 296 -3.55 -1.53 20.02
C TYR A 296 -4.92 -1.84 19.42
N GLY A 297 -5.58 -0.83 18.88
CA GLY A 297 -6.85 -0.99 18.18
C GLY A 297 -7.68 0.27 18.19
N ARG A 298 -8.89 0.20 17.61
CA ARG A 298 -9.80 1.34 17.62
C ARG A 298 -10.17 1.70 19.06
N GLY A 299 -9.91 2.96 19.44
CA GLY A 299 -10.11 3.45 20.82
C GLY A 299 -9.09 2.91 21.83
N ARG A 300 -8.02 2.26 21.37
CA ARG A 300 -6.91 1.73 22.18
C ARG A 300 -5.60 2.09 21.51
N HIS A 301 -5.00 3.18 21.99
CA HIS A 301 -3.65 3.58 21.65
C HIS A 301 -3.00 4.05 22.95
N PRO A 302 -1.85 3.51 23.36
CA PRO A 302 -1.12 4.01 24.51
C PRO A 302 -0.69 5.47 24.33
#